data_AF-A0A2I1HFH6-F1
#
_entry.id   AF-A0A2I1HFH6-F1
#
_cell.length_a   1.000
_cell.length_b   1.000
_cell.length_c   1.000
_cell.angle_alpha   90.00
_cell.angle_beta   90.00
_cell.angle_gamma   90.00
#
_symmetry.space_group_name_H-M   'P 1'
#
loop_
_entity.id
_entity.type
_entity.pdbx_description
1 polymer ?
#
loop_
_entity_poly.entity_id
_entity_poly.type
_entity_poly.pdbx_seq_one_letter_code
_entity_poly.pdbx_strand_id
1 'polypeptide(L)'
;KGYSIDKIKLLFRKGIFPYDWTNAWEKFDRTSLPPRKDFYSLLSQQNISKEDYEHAQKVWKIFEMKNFGEYHDLYLETDVLLLADVFMNYTIMCLKDDGLDPSHYVSAPGMFNDSLYKSSGAELKLMTDMDEYLMVENGIRGGMTMASHRYRFRLLDFTGAMTQYMPTEILGKVSPEEVPDIQSIAPDAEIGYTLEVDLEVPVHLHDFFADYPLAPEKQIVPEEWLSLYNKRLVQDKEVGGGKYTTGEKLVQTLYPKKNYVVHYRALQLYMKLGMKVTKIHGGLKFRQSPWMKEYIEENIRKRKIAKATGDEFGVMYYKLKNNA
;
A
#
# COMPACT_ATOMS: atom_id res chain seq x y z
N LYS A 1 -14.49 11.65 36.70
CA LYS A 1 -15.18 12.96 36.90
C LYS A 1 -16.17 13.12 35.75
N GLY A 2 -17.42 13.52 36.01
CA GLY A 2 -18.39 13.74 34.93
C GLY A 2 -18.14 15.11 34.28
N TYR A 3 -17.49 15.15 33.12
CA TYR A 3 -17.43 16.37 32.31
C TYR A 3 -18.75 16.59 31.58
N SER A 4 -19.17 17.85 31.43
CA SER A 4 -20.31 18.19 30.58
C SER A 4 -20.00 17.87 29.12
N ILE A 5 -21.03 17.52 28.33
CA ILE A 5 -20.90 17.20 26.90
C ILE A 5 -20.13 18.30 26.13
N ASP A 6 -20.37 19.58 26.43
CA ASP A 6 -19.68 20.68 25.75
C ASP A 6 -18.19 20.80 26.10
N LYS A 7 -17.76 20.29 27.27
CA LYS A 7 -16.33 20.17 27.61
C LYS A 7 -15.72 19.00 26.84
N ILE A 8 -16.41 17.86 26.77
CA ILE A 8 -15.95 16.66 26.06
C ILE A 8 -15.80 16.93 24.55
N LYS A 9 -16.71 17.70 23.93
CA LYS A 9 -16.61 18.08 22.51
C LYS A 9 -15.30 18.77 22.14
N LEU A 10 -14.62 19.43 23.09
CA LEU A 10 -13.31 20.03 22.84
C LEU A 10 -12.22 18.98 22.62
N LEU A 11 -12.41 17.76 23.11
CA LEU A 11 -11.46 16.65 23.06
C LEU A 11 -11.65 15.75 21.81
N PHE A 12 -12.69 15.98 21.00
CA PHE A 12 -12.97 15.19 19.78
C PHE A 12 -12.05 15.53 18.59
N ARG A 13 -11.19 16.53 18.74
CA ARG A 13 -10.16 16.86 17.75
C ARG A 13 -8.80 16.47 18.28
N LYS A 14 -7.83 16.33 17.37
CA LYS A 14 -6.43 16.04 17.71
C LYS A 14 -5.95 16.98 18.82
N GLY A 15 -5.47 16.38 19.91
CA GLY A 15 -4.89 17.10 21.03
C GLY A 15 -3.64 17.88 20.61
N ILE A 16 -3.38 18.99 21.29
CA ILE A 16 -2.26 19.88 20.97
C ILE A 16 -1.20 19.76 22.06
N PHE A 17 0.00 19.30 21.70
CA PHE A 17 1.07 19.03 22.67
C PHE A 17 2.44 19.52 22.17
N PRO A 18 3.22 20.24 22.99
CA PRO A 18 4.54 20.73 22.62
C PRO A 18 5.63 19.69 22.94
N TYR A 19 5.74 18.64 22.11
CA TYR A 19 6.63 17.49 22.38
C TYR A 19 8.10 17.89 22.63
N ASP A 20 8.68 18.72 21.74
CA ASP A 20 10.09 19.12 21.84
C ASP A 20 10.37 20.01 23.07
N TRP A 21 9.37 20.78 23.51
CA TRP A 21 9.47 21.56 24.74
C TRP A 21 9.31 20.69 25.98
N THR A 22 8.51 19.62 25.99
CA THR A 22 8.32 18.79 27.19
C THR A 22 9.50 17.82 27.40
N ASN A 23 10.67 18.38 27.72
CA ASN A 23 11.94 17.67 27.82
C ASN A 23 12.56 17.62 29.24
N ALA A 24 11.81 18.08 30.25
CA ALA A 24 12.25 18.12 31.65
C ALA A 24 11.04 18.08 32.60
N TRP A 25 11.17 17.44 33.76
CA TRP A 25 10.06 17.21 34.70
C TRP A 25 9.50 18.49 35.30
N GLU A 26 10.36 19.48 35.55
CA GLU A 26 9.98 20.78 36.14
C GLU A 26 9.05 21.59 35.23
N LYS A 27 8.91 21.18 33.96
CA LYS A 27 7.97 21.79 33.03
C LYS A 27 6.51 21.45 33.35
N PHE A 28 6.25 20.31 33.99
CA PHE A 28 4.91 19.94 34.43
C PHE A 28 4.40 20.83 35.57
N ASP A 29 5.29 21.40 36.38
CA ASP A 29 4.92 22.32 37.48
C ASP A 29 4.59 23.74 36.99
N ARG A 30 4.79 24.05 35.70
CA ARG A 30 4.52 25.38 35.14
C ARG A 30 3.03 25.68 35.19
N THR A 31 2.66 26.81 35.76
CA THR A 31 1.28 27.25 35.97
C THR A 31 0.64 27.94 34.76
N SER A 32 1.26 27.81 33.59
CA SER A 32 0.80 28.42 32.33
C SER A 32 1.19 27.54 31.15
N LEU A 33 0.38 27.56 30.09
CA LEU A 33 0.81 27.04 28.79
C LEU A 33 2.11 27.71 28.33
N PRO A 34 3.02 26.96 27.68
CA PRO A 34 4.17 27.57 27.04
C PRO A 34 3.73 28.53 25.91
N PRO A 35 4.56 29.54 25.59
CA PRO A 35 4.27 30.45 24.50
C PRO A 35 4.25 29.67 23.17
N ARG A 36 3.46 30.15 22.19
CA ARG A 36 3.31 29.48 20.88
C ARG A 36 4.64 29.10 20.22
N LYS A 37 5.67 29.94 20.34
CA LYS A 37 7.01 29.66 19.78
C LYS A 37 7.61 28.33 20.25
N ASP A 38 7.26 27.89 21.45
CA ASP A 38 7.78 26.67 22.08
C ASP A 38 7.01 25.41 21.63
N PHE A 39 5.96 25.55 20.81
CA PHE A 39 5.29 24.44 20.12
C PHE A 39 5.95 24.10 18.76
N TYR A 40 7.15 24.63 18.49
CA TYR A 40 7.90 24.29 17.28
C TYR A 40 8.26 22.79 17.29
N SER A 41 7.93 22.09 16.21
CA SER A 41 8.26 20.67 16.06
C SER A 41 9.54 20.49 15.26
N LEU A 42 10.53 19.82 15.84
CA LEU A 42 11.75 19.45 15.10
C LEU A 42 11.47 18.43 13.99
N LEU A 43 10.46 17.57 14.19
CA LEU A 43 10.06 16.55 13.22
C LEU A 43 9.45 17.14 11.95
N SER A 44 8.50 18.08 12.09
CA SER A 44 7.87 18.72 10.93
C SER A 44 8.58 19.99 10.47
N GLN A 45 9.57 20.46 11.24
CA GLN A 45 10.28 21.74 11.07
C GLN A 45 9.35 22.96 10.96
N GLN A 46 8.17 22.86 11.57
CA GLN A 46 7.15 23.90 11.51
C GLN A 46 6.66 24.26 12.91
N ASN A 47 6.24 25.51 13.05
CA ASN A 47 5.54 25.95 14.25
C ASN A 47 4.05 25.61 14.15
N ILE A 48 3.39 25.49 15.31
CA ILE A 48 1.95 25.28 15.37
C ILE A 48 1.18 26.44 14.70
N SER A 49 0.05 26.10 14.09
CA SER A 49 -0.90 27.08 13.56
C SER A 49 -1.45 27.97 14.67
N LYS A 50 -1.97 29.15 14.29
CA LYS A 50 -2.55 30.07 15.27
C LYS A 50 -3.82 29.47 15.87
N GLU A 51 -4.62 28.83 15.03
CA GLU A 51 -5.91 28.22 15.33
C GLU A 51 -5.76 27.05 16.32
N ASP A 52 -4.72 26.22 16.15
CA ASP A 52 -4.44 25.11 17.06
C ASP A 52 -3.92 25.60 18.42
N TYR A 53 -3.11 26.66 18.43
CA TYR A 53 -2.67 27.26 19.70
C TYR A 53 -3.83 27.91 20.46
N GLU A 54 -4.71 28.63 19.76
CA GLU A 54 -5.94 29.19 20.35
C GLU A 54 -6.83 28.07 20.92
N HIS A 55 -6.87 26.91 20.26
CA HIS A 55 -7.57 25.75 20.77
C HIS A 55 -6.94 25.20 22.06
N ALA A 56 -5.61 25.07 22.13
CA ALA A 56 -4.91 24.66 23.35
C ALA A 56 -5.19 25.62 24.52
N GLN A 57 -5.18 26.93 24.26
CA GLN A 57 -5.54 27.94 25.25
C GLN A 57 -7.00 27.81 25.73
N LYS A 58 -7.91 27.49 24.81
CA LYS A 58 -9.32 27.23 25.14
C LYS A 58 -9.47 26.00 26.03
N VAL A 59 -8.77 24.91 25.72
CA VAL A 59 -8.77 23.69 26.55
C VAL A 59 -8.22 23.99 27.95
N TRP A 60 -7.06 24.64 28.04
CA TRP A 60 -6.46 25.04 29.32
C TRP A 60 -7.44 25.84 30.20
N LYS A 61 -8.12 26.83 29.61
CA LYS A 61 -9.06 27.70 30.32
C LYS A 61 -10.34 26.95 30.74
N ILE A 62 -10.94 26.16 29.86
CA ILE A 62 -12.24 25.51 30.11
C ILE A 62 -12.11 24.32 31.08
N PHE A 63 -10.98 23.63 31.07
CA PHE A 63 -10.67 22.57 32.02
C PHE A 63 -10.00 23.09 33.30
N GLU A 64 -9.79 24.40 33.41
CA GLU A 64 -9.28 25.08 34.61
C GLU A 64 -7.93 24.51 35.08
N MET A 65 -7.04 24.27 34.12
CA MET A 65 -5.73 23.67 34.38
C MET A 65 -4.89 24.55 35.30
N LYS A 66 -4.36 23.95 36.36
CA LYS A 66 -3.52 24.63 37.35
C LYS A 66 -2.06 24.63 36.97
N ASN A 67 -1.62 23.57 36.31
CA ASN A 67 -0.26 23.39 35.85
C ASN A 67 -0.24 22.57 34.56
N PHE A 68 0.94 22.50 33.93
CA PHE A 68 1.11 21.78 32.67
C PHE A 68 1.02 20.26 32.85
N GLY A 69 1.29 19.73 34.03
CA GLY A 69 1.02 18.34 34.41
C GLY A 69 -0.44 17.95 34.22
N GLU A 70 -1.38 18.75 34.73
CA GLU A 70 -2.81 18.48 34.54
C GLU A 70 -3.24 18.56 33.06
N TYR A 71 -2.64 19.46 32.29
CA TYR A 71 -2.87 19.55 30.84
C TYR A 71 -2.32 18.31 30.10
N HIS A 72 -1.12 17.86 30.48
CA HIS A 72 -0.51 16.64 29.98
C HIS A 72 -1.36 15.41 30.28
N ASP A 73 -1.83 15.27 31.52
CA ASP A 73 -2.62 14.11 31.92
C ASP A 73 -3.95 14.05 31.16
N LEU A 74 -4.60 15.19 30.95
CA LEU A 74 -5.80 15.26 30.09
C LEU A 74 -5.48 14.88 28.64
N TYR A 75 -4.37 15.39 28.09
CA TYR A 75 -3.93 15.07 26.73
C TYR A 75 -3.69 13.55 26.58
N LEU A 76 -2.92 12.96 27.51
CA LEU A 76 -2.58 11.54 27.50
C LEU A 76 -3.81 10.65 27.73
N GLU A 77 -4.67 11.01 28.67
CA GLU A 77 -5.95 10.31 28.92
C GLU A 77 -6.82 10.32 27.66
N THR A 78 -6.91 11.46 26.97
CA THR A 78 -7.68 11.58 25.72
C THR A 78 -7.10 10.70 24.61
N ASP A 79 -5.78 10.74 24.40
CA ASP A 79 -5.11 9.92 23.37
C ASP A 79 -5.30 8.42 23.64
N VAL A 80 -5.18 7.98 24.90
CA VAL A 80 -5.38 6.59 25.30
C VAL A 80 -6.85 6.17 25.12
N LEU A 81 -7.80 7.00 25.54
CA LEU A 81 -9.23 6.68 25.42
C LEU A 81 -9.68 6.63 23.96
N LEU A 82 -9.21 7.53 23.11
CA LEU A 82 -9.52 7.51 21.67
C LEU A 82 -8.96 6.25 21.00
N LEU A 83 -7.72 5.87 21.32
CA LEU A 83 -7.13 4.63 20.82
C LEU A 83 -7.91 3.41 21.31
N ALA A 84 -8.27 3.38 22.61
CA ALA A 84 -9.05 2.30 23.19
C ALA A 84 -10.43 2.17 22.52
N ASP A 85 -11.14 3.28 22.27
CA ASP A 85 -12.44 3.27 21.61
C ASP A 85 -12.36 2.72 20.18
N VAL A 86 -11.39 3.22 19.40
CA VAL A 86 -11.10 2.72 18.05
C VAL A 86 -10.75 1.23 18.07
N PHE A 87 -9.89 0.80 18.99
CA PHE A 87 -9.46 -0.58 19.08
C PHE A 87 -10.57 -1.51 19.57
N MET A 88 -11.41 -1.09 20.52
CA MET A 88 -12.58 -1.85 20.94
C MET A 88 -13.57 -2.05 19.78
N ASN A 89 -13.87 -0.99 19.03
CA ASN A 89 -14.74 -1.10 17.86
C ASN A 89 -14.13 -2.00 16.78
N TYR A 90 -12.82 -1.88 16.55
CA TYR A 90 -12.08 -2.76 15.65
C TYR A 90 -12.17 -4.23 16.08
N THR A 91 -11.94 -4.53 17.36
CA THR A 91 -12.06 -5.88 17.94
C THR A 91 -13.47 -6.44 17.80
N ILE A 92 -14.51 -5.65 18.07
CA ILE A 92 -15.90 -6.06 17.88
C ILE A 92 -16.16 -6.45 16.42
N MET A 93 -15.66 -5.65 15.47
CA MET A 93 -15.80 -5.96 14.04
C MET A 93 -15.05 -7.22 13.63
N CYS A 94 -13.80 -7.38 14.06
CA CYS A 94 -12.98 -8.56 13.75
C CYS A 94 -13.61 -9.84 14.30
N LEU A 95 -14.07 -9.81 15.55
CA LEU A 95 -14.75 -10.96 16.17
C LEU A 95 -16.06 -11.29 15.46
N LYS A 96 -16.84 -10.28 15.09
CA LYS A 96 -18.13 -10.47 14.39
C LYS A 96 -17.96 -11.02 12.98
N ASP A 97 -17.02 -10.47 12.22
CA ASP A 97 -16.86 -10.79 10.81
C ASP A 97 -15.97 -12.00 10.55
N ASP A 98 -14.94 -12.18 11.38
CA ASP A 98 -13.87 -13.14 11.14
C ASP A 98 -13.75 -14.17 12.27
N GLY A 99 -14.33 -13.88 13.43
CA GLY A 99 -14.15 -14.69 14.63
C GLY A 99 -12.68 -14.78 15.05
N LEU A 100 -11.92 -13.69 14.82
CA LEU A 100 -10.52 -13.54 15.18
C LEU A 100 -10.37 -12.33 16.10
N ASP A 101 -9.57 -12.49 17.16
CA ASP A 101 -9.23 -11.39 18.07
C ASP A 101 -7.93 -10.71 17.56
N PRO A 102 -7.97 -9.41 17.20
CA PRO A 102 -6.81 -8.70 16.69
C PRO A 102 -5.67 -8.58 17.71
N SER A 103 -5.92 -8.73 19.01
CA SER A 103 -4.88 -8.67 20.05
C SER A 103 -3.90 -9.84 20.01
N HIS A 104 -4.23 -10.92 19.31
CA HIS A 104 -3.33 -12.05 19.05
C HIS A 104 -2.41 -11.85 17.85
N TYR A 105 -2.55 -10.73 17.13
CA TYR A 105 -1.81 -10.44 15.91
C TYR A 105 -0.90 -9.22 16.10
N VAL A 106 0.30 -9.30 15.52
CA VAL A 106 1.24 -8.16 15.50
C VAL A 106 0.73 -7.04 14.59
N SER A 107 -0.02 -7.36 13.54
CA SER A 107 -0.50 -6.39 12.56
C SER A 107 -1.81 -6.81 11.89
N ALA A 108 -2.52 -5.83 11.33
CA ALA A 108 -3.74 -6.07 10.56
C ALA A 108 -3.53 -6.99 9.33
N PRO A 109 -2.46 -6.84 8.51
CA PRO A 109 -2.16 -7.81 7.43
C PRO A 109 -2.08 -9.26 7.91
N GLY A 110 -1.41 -9.51 9.04
CA GLY A 110 -1.30 -10.87 9.59
C GLY A 110 -2.66 -11.46 9.95
N MET A 111 -3.52 -10.66 10.60
CA MET A 111 -4.87 -11.09 10.96
C MET A 111 -5.77 -11.29 9.73
N PHE A 112 -5.74 -10.38 8.75
CA PHE A 112 -6.57 -10.47 7.56
C PHE A 112 -6.14 -11.60 6.60
N ASN A 113 -4.85 -11.93 6.60
CA ASN A 113 -4.32 -13.11 5.93
C ASN A 113 -4.90 -14.40 6.55
N ASP A 114 -4.92 -14.53 7.88
CA ASP A 114 -5.56 -15.67 8.56
C ASP A 114 -7.07 -15.71 8.35
N SER A 115 -7.74 -14.55 8.39
CA SER A 115 -9.16 -14.41 8.07
C SER A 115 -9.46 -14.91 6.65
N LEU A 116 -8.64 -14.53 5.68
CA LEU A 116 -8.76 -14.98 4.30
C LEU A 116 -8.59 -16.50 4.18
N TYR A 117 -7.58 -17.11 4.82
CA TYR A 117 -7.40 -18.56 4.80
C TYR A 117 -8.55 -19.29 5.48
N LYS A 118 -8.99 -18.80 6.65
CA LYS A 118 -10.14 -19.35 7.37
C LYS A 118 -11.42 -19.30 6.53
N SER A 119 -11.64 -18.19 5.82
CA SER A 119 -12.84 -18.01 4.99
C SER A 119 -12.79 -18.83 3.70
N SER A 120 -11.63 -18.94 3.06
CA SER A 120 -11.48 -19.62 1.77
C SER A 120 -11.33 -21.13 1.91
N GLY A 121 -10.85 -21.62 3.05
CA GLY A 121 -10.43 -23.01 3.21
C GLY A 121 -9.27 -23.39 2.30
N ALA A 122 -8.55 -22.40 1.75
CA ALA A 122 -7.48 -22.63 0.80
C ALA A 122 -6.24 -23.21 1.49
N GLU A 123 -5.72 -24.29 0.93
CA GLU A 123 -4.43 -24.86 1.32
C GLU A 123 -3.38 -24.46 0.29
N LEU A 124 -2.55 -23.47 0.63
CA LEU A 124 -1.42 -23.09 -0.20
C LEU A 124 -0.22 -23.98 0.11
N LYS A 125 0.44 -24.48 -0.93
CA LYS A 125 1.67 -25.26 -0.73
C LYS A 125 2.87 -24.33 -0.59
N LEU A 126 3.65 -24.59 0.46
CA LEU A 126 4.89 -23.87 0.71
C LEU A 126 5.89 -24.14 -0.42
N MET A 127 6.50 -23.08 -0.95
CA MET A 127 7.67 -23.22 -1.83
C MET A 127 8.86 -23.69 -1.01
N THR A 128 9.38 -24.87 -1.33
CA THR A 128 10.55 -25.46 -0.65
C THR A 128 11.82 -25.37 -1.49
N ASP A 129 11.71 -25.02 -2.77
CA ASP A 129 12.82 -24.84 -3.68
C ASP A 129 13.20 -23.36 -3.78
N MET A 130 14.49 -23.05 -3.57
CA MET A 130 14.99 -21.68 -3.53
C MET A 130 14.99 -21.02 -4.91
N ASP A 131 15.22 -21.78 -5.98
CA ASP A 131 15.25 -21.22 -7.33
C ASP A 131 13.83 -20.87 -7.80
N GLU A 132 12.83 -21.69 -7.44
CA GLU A 132 11.42 -21.39 -7.68
C GLU A 132 11.02 -20.08 -6.98
N TYR A 133 11.41 -19.93 -5.71
CA TYR A 133 11.19 -18.70 -4.96
C TYR A 133 11.86 -17.49 -5.62
N LEU A 134 13.14 -17.59 -5.95
CA LEU A 134 13.90 -16.50 -6.57
C LEU A 134 13.33 -16.11 -7.93
N MET A 135 12.84 -17.07 -8.72
CA MET A 135 12.19 -16.76 -9.99
C MET A 135 10.92 -15.95 -9.77
N VAL A 136 10.06 -16.34 -8.82
CA VAL A 136 8.86 -15.57 -8.49
C VAL A 136 9.23 -14.19 -7.95
N GLU A 137 10.18 -14.09 -7.03
CA GLU A 137 10.66 -12.83 -6.46
C GLU A 137 11.20 -11.89 -7.55
N ASN A 138 12.01 -12.42 -8.46
CA ASN A 138 12.55 -11.68 -9.62
C ASN A 138 11.47 -11.25 -10.62
N GLY A 139 10.27 -11.85 -10.57
CA GLY A 139 9.10 -11.43 -11.33
C GLY A 139 8.25 -10.34 -10.64
N ILE A 140 8.45 -10.08 -9.35
CA ILE A 140 7.65 -9.09 -8.62
C ILE A 140 8.00 -7.67 -9.10
N ARG A 141 6.97 -6.92 -9.48
CA ARG A 141 7.05 -5.51 -9.87
C ARG A 141 6.12 -4.70 -8.99
N GLY A 142 6.55 -3.50 -8.62
CA GLY A 142 5.73 -2.55 -7.87
C GLY A 142 4.62 -1.93 -8.72
N GLY A 143 3.85 -1.03 -8.11
CA GLY A 143 2.84 -0.24 -8.81
C GLY A 143 3.47 0.68 -9.86
N MET A 144 2.88 0.70 -11.05
CA MET A 144 3.30 1.59 -12.12
C MET A 144 2.88 3.02 -11.78
N THR A 145 3.84 3.95 -11.81
CA THR A 145 3.60 5.38 -11.56
C THR A 145 4.06 6.16 -12.76
N MET A 146 3.12 6.83 -13.42
CA MET A 146 3.39 7.55 -14.66
C MET A 146 2.38 8.67 -14.91
N ALA A 147 2.80 9.66 -15.68
CA ALA A 147 1.95 10.71 -16.22
C ALA A 147 1.85 10.50 -17.73
N SER A 148 0.67 10.11 -18.22
CA SER A 148 0.39 9.90 -19.64
C SER A 148 -0.70 10.85 -20.13
N HIS A 149 -0.75 11.06 -21.45
CA HIS A 149 -1.92 11.69 -22.05
C HIS A 149 -3.14 10.81 -21.82
N ARG A 150 -4.33 11.41 -21.85
CA ARG A 150 -5.59 10.69 -21.62
C ARG A 150 -5.79 9.59 -22.67
N TYR A 151 -5.41 8.37 -22.34
CA TYR A 151 -5.70 7.17 -23.12
C TYR A 151 -6.58 6.19 -22.34
N ARG A 152 -7.45 5.48 -23.07
CA ARG A 152 -8.50 4.59 -22.57
C ARG A 152 -7.97 3.19 -22.20
N PHE A 153 -6.97 3.10 -21.33
CA PHE A 153 -6.56 1.80 -20.78
C PHE A 153 -7.24 1.57 -19.43
N ARG A 154 -8.09 0.52 -19.35
CA ARG A 154 -8.69 0.08 -18.09
C ARG A 154 -7.85 -1.08 -17.55
N LEU A 155 -6.98 -0.80 -16.60
CA LEU A 155 -6.27 -1.83 -15.85
C LEU A 155 -7.15 -2.32 -14.70
N LEU A 156 -6.98 -3.59 -14.31
CA LEU A 156 -7.57 -4.10 -13.08
C LEU A 156 -6.86 -3.46 -11.89
N ASP A 157 -7.63 -3.12 -10.85
CA ASP A 157 -7.06 -2.79 -9.55
C ASP A 157 -6.63 -4.07 -8.83
N PHE A 158 -5.84 -3.93 -7.76
CA PHE A 158 -5.31 -5.06 -6.99
C PHE A 158 -6.42 -6.00 -6.50
N THR A 159 -7.48 -5.42 -5.95
CA THR A 159 -8.65 -6.16 -5.47
C THR A 159 -9.34 -6.92 -6.61
N GLY A 160 -9.45 -6.33 -7.81
CA GLY A 160 -9.98 -7.01 -8.99
C GLY A 160 -9.06 -8.12 -9.53
N ALA A 161 -7.75 -8.05 -9.29
CA ALA A 161 -6.83 -9.15 -9.59
C ALA A 161 -7.01 -10.32 -8.61
N MET A 162 -7.25 -10.05 -7.32
CA MET A 162 -7.46 -11.10 -6.32
C MET A 162 -8.76 -11.91 -6.52
N THR A 163 -9.73 -11.40 -7.29
CA THR A 163 -10.95 -12.18 -7.65
C THR A 163 -10.73 -13.16 -8.80
N GLN A 164 -9.55 -13.16 -9.40
CA GLN A 164 -9.18 -14.04 -10.49
C GLN A 164 -8.62 -15.37 -9.98
N TYR A 165 -8.35 -16.29 -10.91
CA TYR A 165 -7.57 -17.49 -10.61
C TYR A 165 -6.14 -17.09 -10.25
N MET A 166 -5.73 -17.50 -9.05
CA MET A 166 -4.44 -17.16 -8.46
C MET A 166 -3.70 -18.43 -8.07
N PRO A 167 -2.36 -18.45 -8.12
CA PRO A 167 -1.57 -19.63 -7.80
C PRO A 167 -1.87 -20.18 -6.40
N THR A 168 -1.92 -21.51 -6.28
CA THR A 168 -2.09 -22.25 -5.01
C THR A 168 -0.93 -23.21 -4.71
N GLU A 169 -0.32 -23.76 -5.74
CA GLU A 169 0.77 -24.73 -5.64
C GLU A 169 1.70 -24.58 -6.84
N ILE A 170 3.01 -24.43 -6.60
CA ILE A 170 4.02 -24.61 -7.65
C ILE A 170 4.20 -26.11 -7.88
N LEU A 171 4.06 -26.53 -9.14
CA LEU A 171 4.19 -27.93 -9.57
C LEU A 171 5.61 -28.26 -10.06
N GLY A 172 6.45 -27.24 -10.21
CA GLY A 172 7.86 -27.36 -10.61
C GLY A 172 8.23 -26.52 -11.82
N LYS A 173 9.51 -26.60 -12.18
CA LYS A 173 10.08 -25.98 -13.38
C LYS A 173 9.65 -26.71 -14.64
N VAL A 174 9.53 -25.96 -15.75
CA VAL A 174 9.27 -26.47 -17.10
C VAL A 174 10.33 -25.97 -18.07
N SER A 175 10.78 -26.86 -18.97
CA SER A 175 11.72 -26.48 -20.02
C SER A 175 11.01 -25.72 -21.15
N PRO A 176 11.73 -24.96 -22.01
CA PRO A 176 11.13 -24.24 -23.13
C PRO A 176 10.24 -25.09 -24.04
N GLU A 177 10.64 -26.34 -24.26
CA GLU A 177 9.96 -27.29 -25.16
C GLU A 177 8.66 -27.84 -24.56
N GLU A 178 8.51 -27.78 -23.24
CA GLU A 178 7.34 -28.24 -22.49
C GLU A 178 6.30 -27.13 -22.26
N VAL A 179 6.65 -25.88 -22.59
CA VAL A 179 5.73 -24.74 -22.47
C VAL A 179 4.63 -24.88 -23.54
N PRO A 180 3.35 -24.97 -23.16
CA PRO A 180 2.26 -25.04 -24.13
C PRO A 180 2.10 -23.70 -24.87
N ASP A 181 1.26 -23.67 -25.90
CA ASP A 181 0.85 -22.40 -26.51
C ASP A 181 0.15 -21.52 -25.47
N ILE A 182 0.86 -20.50 -25.01
CA ILE A 182 0.39 -19.59 -23.96
C ILE A 182 -0.89 -18.86 -24.37
N GLN A 183 -1.13 -18.60 -25.65
CA GLN A 183 -2.35 -17.92 -26.09
C GLN A 183 -3.60 -18.81 -25.98
N SER A 184 -3.42 -20.13 -25.90
CA SER A 184 -4.51 -21.10 -25.78
C SER A 184 -5.00 -21.33 -24.34
N ILE A 185 -4.23 -20.90 -23.34
CA ILE A 185 -4.55 -21.15 -21.93
C ILE A 185 -5.70 -20.26 -21.47
N ALA A 186 -6.78 -20.88 -20.99
CA ALA A 186 -7.92 -20.15 -20.46
C ALA A 186 -7.58 -19.41 -19.15
N PRO A 187 -8.21 -18.25 -18.86
CA PRO A 187 -8.01 -17.53 -17.60
C PRO A 187 -8.42 -18.30 -16.34
N ASP A 188 -9.28 -19.30 -16.48
CA ASP A 188 -9.84 -20.17 -15.44
C ASP A 188 -9.33 -21.62 -15.53
N ALA A 189 -8.30 -21.87 -16.35
CA ALA A 189 -7.63 -23.17 -16.41
C ALA A 189 -7.07 -23.54 -15.03
N GLU A 190 -7.11 -24.83 -14.68
CA GLU A 190 -6.53 -25.32 -13.41
C GLU A 190 -5.01 -25.06 -13.34
N ILE A 191 -4.35 -25.06 -14.49
CA ILE A 191 -2.90 -24.89 -14.62
C ILE A 191 -2.57 -23.54 -15.23
N GLY A 192 -1.69 -22.80 -14.57
CA GLY A 192 -1.07 -21.58 -15.08
C GLY A 192 0.45 -21.68 -15.13
N TYR A 193 1.07 -20.65 -15.70
CA TYR A 193 2.53 -20.56 -15.86
C TYR A 193 3.06 -19.18 -15.51
N THR A 194 4.25 -19.15 -14.92
CA THR A 194 5.12 -17.97 -14.81
C THR A 194 6.34 -18.26 -15.65
N LEU A 195 6.63 -17.43 -16.65
CA LEU A 195 7.63 -17.74 -17.67
C LEU A 195 8.76 -16.73 -17.64
N GLU A 196 9.96 -17.21 -17.95
CA GLU A 196 11.11 -16.37 -18.24
C GLU A 196 11.27 -16.25 -19.76
N VAL A 197 11.13 -15.02 -20.28
CA VAL A 197 11.05 -14.77 -21.71
C VAL A 197 11.86 -13.55 -22.14
N ASP A 198 12.30 -13.53 -23.39
CA ASP A 198 12.83 -12.34 -24.03
C ASP A 198 11.71 -11.65 -24.83
N LEU A 199 11.48 -10.36 -24.57
CA LEU A 199 10.40 -9.59 -25.18
C LEU A 199 10.93 -8.42 -25.99
N GLU A 200 10.30 -8.15 -27.12
CA GLU A 200 10.62 -6.99 -27.96
C GLU A 200 9.35 -6.31 -28.45
N VAL A 201 9.34 -4.97 -28.42
CA VAL A 201 8.28 -4.17 -29.02
C VAL A 201 8.68 -3.82 -30.45
N PRO A 202 7.93 -4.27 -31.48
CA PRO A 202 8.18 -3.88 -32.87
C PRO A 202 8.23 -2.36 -33.04
N VAL A 203 9.18 -1.86 -33.85
CA VAL A 203 9.44 -0.42 -34.05
C VAL A 203 8.18 0.36 -34.44
N HIS A 204 7.32 -0.20 -35.30
CA HIS A 204 6.08 0.45 -35.72
C HIS A 204 5.04 0.66 -34.60
N LEU A 205 5.23 0.03 -33.43
CA LEU A 205 4.39 0.21 -32.24
C LEU A 205 5.03 1.14 -31.19
N HIS A 206 6.24 1.66 -31.43
CA HIS A 206 6.93 2.50 -30.45
C HIS A 206 6.14 3.76 -30.14
N ASP A 207 5.55 4.43 -31.14
CA ASP A 207 4.71 5.61 -30.92
C ASP A 207 3.44 5.28 -30.12
N PHE A 208 2.85 4.11 -30.36
CA PHE A 208 1.67 3.66 -29.62
C PHE A 208 1.96 3.41 -28.14
N PHE A 209 3.14 2.87 -27.84
CA PHE A 209 3.59 2.58 -26.48
C PHE A 209 4.45 3.69 -25.86
N ALA A 210 4.69 4.80 -26.56
CA ALA A 210 5.55 5.87 -26.06
C ALA A 210 5.04 6.41 -24.72
N ASP A 211 3.72 6.53 -24.59
CA ASP A 211 3.08 6.99 -23.38
C ASP A 211 2.97 5.91 -22.31
N TYR A 212 2.82 4.63 -22.68
CA TYR A 212 2.70 3.50 -21.76
C TYR A 212 3.51 2.28 -22.26
N PRO A 213 4.83 2.24 -22.04
CA PRO A 213 5.61 1.06 -22.39
C PRO A 213 5.21 -0.12 -21.50
N LEU A 214 5.02 -1.29 -22.11
CA LEU A 214 4.69 -2.54 -21.41
C LEU A 214 5.92 -3.13 -20.71
N ALA A 215 5.69 -4.14 -19.88
CA ALA A 215 6.74 -4.94 -19.22
C ALA A 215 7.77 -4.09 -18.44
N PRO A 216 7.36 -3.44 -17.34
CA PRO A 216 8.26 -2.62 -16.53
C PRO A 216 9.38 -3.45 -15.89
N GLU A 217 10.58 -2.88 -15.83
CA GLU A 217 11.76 -3.52 -15.25
C GLU A 217 12.41 -2.64 -14.19
N LYS A 218 13.05 -3.27 -13.20
CA LYS A 218 13.93 -2.56 -12.27
C LYS A 218 15.27 -2.36 -12.98
N GLN A 219 15.72 -1.12 -13.08
CA GLN A 219 17.07 -0.80 -13.53
C GLN A 219 17.56 0.51 -12.93
N ILE A 220 18.89 0.68 -12.89
CA ILE A 220 19.51 1.95 -12.55
C ILE A 220 19.40 2.85 -13.77
N VAL A 221 18.72 3.98 -13.61
CA VAL A 221 18.65 5.01 -14.67
C VAL A 221 19.98 5.77 -14.68
N PRO A 222 20.74 5.77 -15.78
CA PRO A 222 21.95 6.56 -15.89
C PRO A 222 21.64 8.06 -15.98
N GLU A 223 22.53 8.93 -15.47
CA GLU A 223 22.32 10.38 -15.48
C GLU A 223 22.26 10.94 -16.91
N GLU A 224 22.95 10.29 -17.85
CA GLU A 224 22.95 10.64 -19.27
C GLU A 224 21.57 10.51 -19.93
N TRP A 225 20.69 9.64 -19.41
CA TRP A 225 19.31 9.49 -19.92
C TRP A 225 18.40 10.64 -19.50
N LEU A 226 18.82 11.48 -18.56
CA LEU A 226 18.02 12.62 -18.14
C LEU A 226 17.87 13.64 -19.28
N SER A 227 16.63 14.07 -19.48
CA SER A 227 16.33 15.23 -20.33
C SER A 227 17.02 16.49 -19.79
N LEU A 228 17.24 17.49 -20.64
CA LEU A 228 17.79 18.78 -20.22
C LEU A 228 16.96 19.44 -19.10
N TYR A 229 15.64 19.21 -19.09
CA TYR A 229 14.76 19.67 -18.03
C TYR A 229 15.04 18.93 -16.70
N ASN A 230 15.09 17.60 -16.73
CA ASN A 230 15.36 16.81 -15.52
C ASN A 230 16.76 17.07 -14.96
N LYS A 231 17.77 17.28 -15.82
CA LYS A 231 19.13 17.67 -15.38
C LYS A 231 19.12 19.00 -14.62
N ARG A 232 18.33 19.99 -15.07
CA ARG A 232 18.16 21.26 -14.34
C ARG A 232 17.49 21.05 -12.99
N LEU A 233 16.44 20.23 -12.92
CA LEU A 233 15.75 19.93 -11.65
C LEU A 233 16.67 19.23 -10.64
N VAL A 234 17.54 18.33 -11.10
CA VAL A 234 18.52 17.66 -10.24
C VAL A 234 19.50 18.66 -9.62
N GLN A 235 19.91 19.68 -10.39
CA GLN A 235 20.81 20.74 -9.93
C GLN A 235 20.12 21.77 -9.02
N ASP A 236 18.80 21.91 -9.13
CA ASP A 236 18.00 22.74 -8.25
C ASP A 236 18.07 22.20 -6.81
N LYS A 237 18.48 23.04 -5.86
CA LYS A 237 18.65 22.64 -4.46
C LYS A 237 17.31 22.48 -3.73
N GLU A 238 16.28 23.19 -4.14
CA GLU A 238 14.96 23.10 -3.52
C GLU A 238 14.21 21.85 -3.98
N VAL A 239 14.39 21.45 -5.25
CA VAL A 239 13.67 20.32 -5.85
C VAL A 239 14.49 19.02 -5.85
N GLY A 240 15.71 19.05 -6.39
CA GLY A 240 16.53 17.86 -6.61
C GLY A 240 17.63 17.64 -5.57
N GLY A 241 17.77 18.53 -4.59
CA GLY A 241 18.83 18.45 -3.58
C GLY A 241 20.24 18.68 -4.14
N GLY A 242 20.36 19.20 -5.38
CA GLY A 242 21.62 19.57 -6.02
C GLY A 242 22.52 18.40 -6.44
N LYS A 243 22.02 17.15 -6.45
CA LYS A 243 22.82 15.99 -6.87
C LYS A 243 21.95 14.88 -7.46
N TYR A 244 22.47 14.20 -8.48
CA TYR A 244 21.85 12.98 -8.97
C TYR A 244 22.04 11.85 -7.95
N THR A 245 20.96 11.14 -7.62
CA THR A 245 21.01 9.97 -6.74
C THR A 245 20.73 8.73 -7.57
N THR A 246 21.73 7.86 -7.67
CA THR A 246 21.64 6.57 -8.35
C THR A 246 20.89 5.57 -7.48
N GLY A 247 20.02 4.78 -8.10
CA GLY A 247 19.30 3.71 -7.45
C GLY A 247 18.44 2.97 -8.46
N GLU A 248 18.08 1.73 -8.14
CA GLU A 248 17.14 0.98 -8.96
C GLU A 248 15.77 1.65 -8.95
N LYS A 249 15.20 1.83 -10.13
CA LYS A 249 13.85 2.36 -10.32
C LYS A 249 13.07 1.39 -11.19
N LEU A 250 11.80 1.23 -10.87
CA LEU A 250 10.87 0.57 -11.77
C LEU A 250 10.61 1.53 -12.95
N VAL A 251 11.00 1.14 -14.14
CA VAL A 251 10.88 1.98 -15.33
C VAL A 251 10.22 1.22 -16.47
N GLN A 252 9.52 1.98 -17.28
CA GLN A 252 8.88 1.52 -18.50
C GLN A 252 9.72 2.03 -19.67
N THR A 253 10.43 1.13 -20.34
CA THR A 253 11.23 1.45 -21.52
C THR A 253 10.84 0.56 -22.68
N LEU A 254 11.01 1.04 -23.91
CA LEU A 254 10.81 0.25 -25.12
C LEU A 254 12.02 -0.63 -25.48
N TYR A 255 13.06 -0.65 -24.64
CA TYR A 255 14.21 -1.53 -24.84
C TYR A 255 13.78 -3.00 -24.79
N PRO A 256 14.46 -3.88 -25.57
CA PRO A 256 14.25 -5.31 -25.44
C PRO A 256 14.40 -5.78 -24.00
N LYS A 257 13.47 -6.62 -23.54
CA LYS A 257 13.53 -7.24 -22.22
C LYS A 257 14.19 -8.60 -22.36
N LYS A 258 15.15 -8.89 -21.48
CA LYS A 258 15.86 -10.17 -21.43
C LYS A 258 15.58 -10.87 -20.12
N ASN A 259 15.39 -12.18 -20.17
CA ASN A 259 15.09 -13.02 -19.00
C ASN A 259 13.95 -12.42 -18.15
N TYR A 260 12.91 -11.89 -18.82
CA TYR A 260 11.82 -11.21 -18.16
C TYR A 260 10.84 -12.23 -17.59
N VAL A 261 10.71 -12.25 -16.27
CA VAL A 261 9.75 -13.12 -15.59
C VAL A 261 8.35 -12.52 -15.61
N VAL A 262 7.38 -13.27 -16.12
CA VAL A 262 6.01 -12.78 -16.34
C VAL A 262 4.96 -13.88 -16.15
N HIS A 263 3.84 -13.52 -15.52
CA HIS A 263 2.67 -14.39 -15.43
C HIS A 263 2.01 -14.56 -16.81
N TYR A 264 1.57 -15.78 -17.15
CA TYR A 264 1.06 -16.10 -18.49
C TYR A 264 -0.05 -15.15 -18.98
N ARG A 265 -0.97 -14.73 -18.11
CA ARG A 265 -2.05 -13.77 -18.46
C ARG A 265 -1.53 -12.39 -18.85
N ALA A 266 -0.48 -11.91 -18.18
CA ALA A 266 0.15 -10.64 -18.55
C ALA A 266 0.88 -10.78 -19.88
N LEU A 267 1.54 -11.92 -20.12
CA LEU A 267 2.17 -12.23 -21.40
C LEU A 267 1.16 -12.31 -22.55
N GLN A 268 0.01 -12.96 -22.35
CA GLN A 268 -1.10 -12.98 -23.31
C GLN A 268 -1.54 -11.56 -23.69
N LEU A 269 -1.67 -10.66 -22.71
CA LEU A 269 -1.99 -9.26 -22.97
C LEU A 269 -0.89 -8.58 -23.79
N TYR A 270 0.39 -8.77 -23.44
CA TYR A 270 1.51 -8.18 -24.16
C TYR A 270 1.55 -8.63 -25.63
N MET A 271 1.37 -9.93 -25.86
CA MET A 271 1.29 -10.51 -27.21
C MET A 271 0.08 -9.97 -27.99
N LYS A 272 -1.08 -9.86 -27.34
CA LYS A 272 -2.30 -9.30 -27.96
C LYS A 272 -2.11 -7.83 -28.37
N LEU A 273 -1.32 -7.07 -27.62
CA LEU A 273 -0.98 -5.68 -27.94
C LEU A 273 0.18 -5.57 -28.96
N GLY A 274 0.73 -6.68 -29.44
CA GLY A 274 1.74 -6.72 -30.51
C GLY A 274 3.19 -6.85 -30.05
N MET A 275 3.44 -7.03 -28.75
CA MET A 275 4.78 -7.36 -28.25
C MET A 275 5.18 -8.77 -28.69
N LYS A 276 6.41 -8.94 -29.16
CA LYS A 276 6.92 -10.23 -29.65
C LYS A 276 7.69 -10.95 -28.55
N VAL A 277 7.41 -12.24 -28.39
CA VAL A 277 8.28 -13.16 -27.65
C VAL A 277 9.38 -13.62 -28.59
N THR A 278 10.62 -13.23 -28.30
CA THR A 278 11.78 -13.58 -29.13
C THR A 278 12.44 -14.88 -28.67
N LYS A 279 12.31 -15.21 -27.37
CA LYS A 279 12.80 -16.46 -26.79
C LYS A 279 11.99 -16.82 -25.54
N ILE A 280 11.76 -18.11 -25.33
CA ILE A 280 11.26 -18.68 -24.06
C ILE A 280 12.43 -19.46 -23.44
N HIS A 281 12.78 -19.16 -22.19
CA HIS A 281 13.85 -19.85 -21.46
C HIS A 281 13.32 -20.96 -20.55
N GLY A 282 12.01 -21.00 -20.33
CA GLY A 282 11.30 -21.96 -19.50
C GLY A 282 10.42 -21.23 -18.49
N GLY A 283 10.11 -21.89 -17.38
CA GLY A 283 9.47 -21.22 -16.26
C GLY A 283 8.96 -22.16 -15.18
N LEU A 284 7.93 -21.71 -14.47
CA LEU A 284 7.22 -22.48 -13.44
C LEU A 284 5.81 -22.80 -13.91
N LYS A 285 5.38 -24.02 -13.64
CA LYS A 285 3.99 -24.45 -13.76
C LYS A 285 3.35 -24.46 -12.38
N PHE A 286 2.10 -24.01 -12.27
CA PHE A 286 1.40 -23.98 -10.99
C PHE A 286 -0.07 -24.35 -11.13
N ARG A 287 -0.68 -24.86 -10.05
CA ARG A 287 -2.14 -24.90 -9.92
C ARG A 287 -2.66 -23.53 -9.52
N GLN A 288 -3.84 -23.19 -10.01
CA GLN A 288 -4.51 -21.94 -9.66
C GLN A 288 -6.01 -22.16 -9.46
N SER A 289 -6.60 -21.33 -8.61
CA SER A 289 -8.04 -21.30 -8.35
C SER A 289 -8.44 -19.90 -7.90
N PRO A 290 -9.74 -19.53 -7.92
CA PRO A 290 -10.20 -18.22 -7.49
C PRO A 290 -10.40 -18.18 -5.96
N TRP A 291 -9.43 -18.69 -5.21
CA TRP A 291 -9.59 -18.97 -3.77
C TRP A 291 -9.81 -17.72 -2.90
N MET A 292 -9.42 -16.54 -3.36
CA MET A 292 -9.67 -15.27 -2.66
C MET A 292 -10.98 -14.59 -3.06
N LYS A 293 -11.65 -15.06 -4.13
CA LYS A 293 -12.73 -14.32 -4.78
C LYS A 293 -13.90 -14.01 -3.86
N GLU A 294 -14.43 -15.02 -3.18
CA GLU A 294 -15.61 -14.85 -2.33
C GLU A 294 -15.34 -13.90 -1.16
N TYR A 295 -14.18 -14.04 -0.52
CA TYR A 295 -13.74 -13.15 0.55
C TYR A 295 -13.68 -11.68 0.11
N ILE A 296 -13.05 -11.43 -1.05
CA ILE A 296 -12.90 -10.10 -1.61
C ILE A 296 -14.25 -9.49 -2.01
N GLU A 297 -15.10 -10.27 -2.68
CA GLU A 297 -16.43 -9.83 -3.11
C GLU A 297 -17.34 -9.51 -1.93
N GLU A 298 -17.28 -10.30 -0.86
CA GLU A 298 -18.03 -10.08 0.37
C GLU A 298 -17.59 -8.79 1.08
N ASN A 299 -16.28 -8.55 1.20
CA ASN A 299 -15.76 -7.30 1.76
C ASN A 299 -16.16 -6.08 0.91
N ILE A 300 -16.17 -6.20 -0.43
CA ILE A 300 -16.67 -5.15 -1.32
C ILE A 300 -18.16 -4.88 -1.05
N ARG A 301 -18.97 -5.93 -0.88
CA ARG A 301 -20.41 -5.81 -0.58
C ARG A 301 -20.63 -5.12 0.76
N LYS A 302 -19.96 -5.56 1.82
CA LYS A 302 -20.03 -4.95 3.15
C LYS A 302 -19.57 -3.49 3.14
N ARG A 303 -18.51 -3.17 2.40
CA ARG A 303 -18.05 -1.79 2.19
C ARG A 303 -19.09 -0.90 1.51
N LYS A 304 -19.82 -1.43 0.51
CA LYS A 304 -20.90 -0.69 -0.15
C LYS A 304 -22.05 -0.41 0.82
N ILE A 305 -22.40 -1.37 1.68
CA ILE A 305 -23.42 -1.20 2.72
C ILE A 305 -22.99 -0.12 3.71
N ALA A 306 -21.76 -0.18 4.23
CA ALA A 306 -21.22 0.82 5.15
C ALA A 306 -21.28 2.25 4.56
N LYS A 307 -20.94 2.41 3.27
CA LYS A 307 -21.12 3.70 2.57
C LYS A 307 -22.58 4.15 2.53
N ALA A 308 -23.51 3.24 2.26
CA ALA A 308 -24.94 3.56 2.16
C ALA A 308 -25.55 3.93 3.51
N THR A 309 -25.02 3.40 4.62
CA THR A 309 -25.48 3.68 5.99
C THR A 309 -24.73 4.82 6.68
N GLY A 310 -23.73 5.43 6.03
CA GLY A 310 -22.90 6.48 6.64
C GLY A 310 -21.92 5.96 7.70
N ASP A 311 -21.61 4.66 7.70
CA ASP A 311 -20.64 4.04 8.61
C ASP A 311 -19.21 4.24 8.07
N GLU A 312 -18.60 5.38 8.39
CA GLU A 312 -17.24 5.71 7.95
C GLU A 312 -16.19 4.70 8.45
N PHE A 313 -16.36 4.19 9.68
CA PHE A 313 -15.45 3.21 10.25
C PHE A 313 -15.48 1.90 9.46
N GLY A 314 -16.68 1.38 9.16
CA GLY A 314 -16.84 0.22 8.30
C GLY A 314 -16.25 0.43 6.91
N VAL A 315 -16.40 1.62 6.32
CA VAL A 315 -15.79 1.93 5.01
C VAL A 315 -14.27 1.82 5.03
N MET A 316 -13.63 2.29 6.12
CA MET A 316 -12.19 2.16 6.33
C MET A 316 -11.79 0.71 6.60
N TYR A 317 -12.53 0.02 7.47
CA TYR A 317 -12.30 -1.37 7.85
C TYR A 317 -12.29 -2.31 6.64
N TYR A 318 -13.38 -2.35 5.84
CA TYR A 318 -13.46 -3.24 4.68
C TYR A 318 -12.50 -2.85 3.55
N LYS A 319 -12.07 -1.58 3.50
CA LYS A 319 -11.01 -1.17 2.58
C LYS A 319 -9.66 -1.72 3.03
N LEU A 320 -9.36 -1.62 4.33
CA LEU A 320 -8.12 -2.14 4.90
C LEU A 320 -8.06 -3.66 4.72
N LYS A 321 -9.15 -4.37 5.03
CA LYS A 321 -9.25 -5.83 4.93
C LYS A 321 -8.93 -6.42 3.55
N ASN A 322 -9.13 -5.67 2.47
CA ASN A 322 -8.80 -6.09 1.11
C ASN A 322 -7.41 -5.65 0.64
N ASN A 323 -6.79 -4.68 1.31
CA ASN A 323 -5.55 -4.03 0.88
C ASN A 323 -4.35 -4.36 1.77
N ALA A 324 -4.61 -4.72 3.02
CA ALA A 324 -3.64 -5.25 3.98
C ALA A 324 -3.38 -6.71 3.63
#